data_AF-A0ABD2NS76-F1
#
_entry.id   AF-A0ABD2NS76-F1
#
_cell.length_a   1.000
_cell.length_b   1.000
_cell.length_c   1.000
_cell.angle_alpha   90.00
_cell.angle_beta   90.00
_cell.angle_gamma   90.00
#
_symmetry.space_group_name_H-M   'P 1'
#
loop_
_entity.id
_entity.type
_entity.pdbx_description
1 polymer ?
#
loop_
_entity_poly.entity_id
_entity_poly.type
_entity_poly.pdbx_seq_one_letter_code
_entity_poly.pdbx_strand_id
1 'polypeptide(L)'
;MFFFQPSRQQNDEVNSENSSIENKTIRFVEKYTVITDRRRKTMRAPRSFKTADEEDPELEDILSISFTDMEQEQCHLPRMIALAMASIIDDATESCCIMSKTFGLPDLQLDMTQKSLAERNEQLRSHSTLFNPESLEDYSKTQKIYMIRKLHADIVFLQNILAKGVKCLLFDSNYHPWLMYIGNYDLELEQDSKLLEMVEKKTQTLRELKDQLHSDKIRFQSDSDELSLAIGRARDDLEDFIIHSEIKQVYLDNWEKSRRQQNYRVKTGREDMFQQRINTARSDSRKENRVHSEIGSYMAEFFQDTENSIQEWMNTYDKDIEKKEEDILKMGFNIESLNNDLNSLREQYDKRNQEINDWLEKKAEKERIEEEKRFLNRMATKIQAWWRGTMVRNKLGPYRPVSKRRDKKKKKK
;
A
#
# COMPACT_ATOMS: atom_id res chain seq x y z
N MET A 1 -20.62 -10.72 -23.69
CA MET A 1 -19.93 -9.54 -23.11
C MET A 1 -20.63 -9.21 -21.79
N PHE A 2 -20.34 -9.99 -20.73
CA PHE A 2 -20.87 -9.73 -19.38
C PHE A 2 -19.72 -9.13 -18.58
N PHE A 3 -19.82 -7.83 -18.29
CA PHE A 3 -18.91 -7.16 -17.36
C PHE A 3 -19.30 -7.58 -15.93
N PHE A 4 -18.49 -8.42 -15.30
CA PHE A 4 -18.54 -8.56 -13.84
C PHE A 4 -17.82 -7.33 -13.25
N GLN A 5 -18.58 -6.26 -13.01
CA GLN A 5 -18.16 -5.25 -12.04
C GLN A 5 -18.14 -5.91 -10.66
N PRO A 6 -17.08 -5.76 -9.84
CA PRO A 6 -17.17 -6.11 -8.44
C PRO A 6 -18.24 -5.20 -7.83
N SER A 7 -19.31 -5.81 -7.32
CA SER A 7 -20.40 -5.11 -6.65
C SER A 7 -19.82 -4.18 -5.59
N ARG A 8 -20.34 -2.94 -5.52
CA ARG A 8 -20.00 -1.94 -4.48
C ARG A 8 -19.99 -2.53 -3.06
N GLN A 9 -20.82 -3.55 -2.84
CA GLN A 9 -20.90 -4.35 -1.62
C GLN A 9 -19.57 -5.03 -1.20
N GLN A 10 -18.69 -5.44 -2.12
CA GLN A 10 -17.41 -6.07 -1.76
C GLN A 10 -16.37 -5.07 -1.24
N ASN A 11 -16.39 -3.81 -1.70
CA ASN A 11 -15.51 -2.78 -1.15
C ASN A 11 -16.01 -2.28 0.22
N ASP A 12 -17.32 -2.28 0.44
CA ASP A 12 -17.91 -1.96 1.73
C ASP A 12 -17.66 -3.09 2.76
N GLU A 13 -17.64 -4.36 2.33
CA GLU A 13 -17.24 -5.50 3.17
C GLU A 13 -15.76 -5.44 3.57
N VAL A 14 -14.84 -5.14 2.64
CA VAL A 14 -13.41 -5.03 2.96
C VAL A 14 -13.12 -3.84 3.89
N ASN A 15 -13.83 -2.71 3.74
CA ASN A 15 -13.71 -1.58 4.66
C ASN A 15 -14.36 -1.85 6.03
N SER A 16 -15.46 -2.60 6.06
CA SER A 16 -16.09 -3.08 7.30
C SER A 16 -15.18 -4.07 8.04
N GLU A 17 -14.53 -4.99 7.32
CA GLU A 17 -13.58 -5.94 7.90
C GLU A 17 -12.31 -5.25 8.42
N ASN A 18 -11.77 -4.26 7.70
CA ASN A 18 -10.63 -3.49 8.17
C ASN A 18 -10.96 -2.65 9.42
N SER A 19 -12.15 -2.03 9.47
CA SER A 19 -12.65 -1.35 10.66
C SER A 19 -12.89 -2.32 11.83
N SER A 20 -13.36 -3.54 11.54
CA SER A 20 -13.53 -4.60 12.54
C SER A 20 -12.19 -5.11 13.09
N ILE A 21 -11.16 -5.19 12.24
CA ILE A 21 -9.80 -5.56 12.65
C ILE A 21 -9.18 -4.44 13.50
N GLU A 22 -9.26 -3.18 13.10
CA GLU A 22 -8.78 -2.05 13.91
C GLU A 22 -9.47 -1.99 15.28
N ASN A 23 -10.79 -2.17 15.33
CA ASN A 23 -11.55 -2.21 16.59
C ASN A 23 -11.17 -3.41 17.47
N LYS A 24 -10.82 -4.56 16.88
CA LYS A 24 -10.31 -5.72 17.62
C LYS A 24 -8.91 -5.48 18.16
N THR A 25 -8.04 -4.82 17.39
CA THR A 25 -6.68 -4.45 17.84
C THR A 25 -6.72 -3.41 18.95
N ILE A 26 -7.58 -2.40 18.85
CA ILE A 26 -7.79 -1.40 19.91
C ILE A 26 -8.33 -2.07 21.18
N ARG A 27 -9.33 -2.95 21.08
CA ARG A 27 -9.82 -3.72 22.23
C ARG A 27 -8.76 -4.65 22.82
N PHE A 28 -7.88 -5.21 22.00
CA PHE A 28 -6.77 -6.04 22.49
C PHE A 28 -5.76 -5.21 23.28
N VAL A 29 -5.41 -4.01 22.80
CA VAL A 29 -4.52 -3.07 23.50
C VAL A 29 -5.15 -2.54 24.79
N GLU A 30 -6.44 -2.22 24.78
CA GLU A 30 -7.18 -1.82 26.00
C GLU A 30 -7.25 -2.97 27.01
N LYS A 31 -7.47 -4.21 26.54
CA LYS A 31 -7.48 -5.38 27.43
C LYS A 31 -6.08 -5.68 27.98
N TYR A 32 -5.03 -5.52 27.17
CA TYR A 32 -3.64 -5.68 27.61
C TYR A 32 -3.24 -4.61 28.63
N THR A 33 -3.64 -3.35 28.43
CA THR A 33 -3.38 -2.25 29.38
C THR A 33 -4.14 -2.42 30.69
N VAL A 34 -5.38 -2.90 30.65
CA VAL A 34 -6.15 -3.24 31.87
C VAL A 34 -5.54 -4.45 32.60
N ILE A 35 -4.97 -5.42 31.87
CA ILE A 35 -4.29 -6.58 32.46
C ILE A 35 -2.95 -6.17 33.09
N THR A 36 -2.17 -5.28 32.46
CA THR A 36 -0.91 -4.77 33.03
C THR A 36 -1.15 -3.86 34.23
N ASP A 37 -2.23 -3.07 34.24
CA ASP A 37 -2.63 -2.26 35.40
C ASP A 37 -3.22 -3.10 36.54
N ARG A 38 -3.93 -4.19 36.24
CA ARG A 38 -4.29 -5.20 37.27
C ARG A 38 -3.05 -5.88 37.84
N ARG A 39 -2.04 -6.23 37.02
CA ARG A 39 -0.76 -6.79 37.49
C ARG A 39 0.01 -5.81 38.38
N ARG A 40 -0.04 -4.50 38.11
CA ARG A 40 0.54 -3.47 38.99
C ARG A 40 -0.22 -3.29 40.30
N LYS A 41 -1.55 -3.52 40.33
CA LYS A 41 -2.36 -3.49 41.55
C LYS A 41 -2.31 -4.78 42.38
N THR A 42 -2.04 -5.94 41.77
CA THR A 42 -1.94 -7.24 42.47
C THR A 42 -0.53 -7.59 42.94
N MET A 43 0.51 -6.88 42.47
CA MET A 43 1.80 -6.83 43.16
C MET A 43 1.65 -6.04 44.46
N ARG A 44 1.03 -6.67 45.47
CA ARG A 44 1.18 -6.26 46.86
C ARG A 44 2.68 -6.20 47.15
N ALA A 45 3.13 -5.05 47.63
CA ALA A 45 4.46 -4.88 48.18
C ALA A 45 4.79 -6.08 49.11
N PRO A 46 6.04 -6.56 49.13
CA PRO A 46 6.45 -7.58 50.10
C PRO A 46 6.06 -7.06 51.48
N ARG A 47 5.16 -7.79 52.16
CA ARG A 47 4.82 -7.50 53.55
C ARG A 47 6.14 -7.46 54.29
N SER A 48 6.47 -6.29 54.83
CA SER A 48 7.62 -6.09 55.69
C SER A 48 7.63 -7.21 56.71
N PHE A 49 8.68 -8.03 56.67
CA PHE A 49 9.01 -8.97 57.72
C PHE A 49 9.11 -8.13 58.99
N LYS A 50 8.08 -8.18 59.85
CA LYS A 50 8.19 -7.63 61.20
C LYS A 50 9.23 -8.50 61.88
N THR A 51 10.41 -7.92 62.09
CA THR A 51 11.40 -8.48 63.01
C THR A 51 10.69 -8.70 64.34
N ALA A 52 10.69 -9.95 64.77
CA ALA A 52 10.26 -10.33 66.11
C ALA A 52 11.38 -9.93 67.08
N ASP A 53 11.53 -8.62 67.27
CA ASP A 53 12.28 -8.02 68.37
C ASP A 53 11.24 -7.30 69.26
N GLU A 54 10.28 -8.07 69.75
CA GLU A 54 9.59 -7.75 71.00
C GLU A 54 10.25 -8.66 72.04
N GLU A 55 11.30 -8.13 72.67
CA GLU A 55 11.80 -8.65 73.93
C GLU A 55 10.63 -8.58 74.92
N ASP A 56 10.05 -9.75 75.23
CA ASP A 56 9.03 -9.90 76.28
C ASP A 56 9.58 -9.29 77.58
N PRO A 57 8.97 -8.21 78.11
CA PRO A 57 9.36 -7.61 79.39
C PRO A 57 9.05 -8.53 80.59
N GLU A 58 8.37 -9.64 80.35
CA GLU A 58 7.93 -10.58 81.38
C GLU A 58 9.07 -11.44 81.97
N LEU A 59 10.29 -11.36 81.43
CA LEU A 59 11.44 -12.14 81.92
C LEU A 59 12.17 -11.52 83.12
N GLU A 60 12.00 -10.23 83.42
CA GLU A 60 12.65 -9.58 84.58
C GLU A 60 11.78 -9.55 85.85
N ASP A 61 10.45 -9.62 85.73
CA ASP A 61 9.54 -9.56 86.89
C ASP A 61 9.40 -10.90 87.64
N ILE A 62 9.97 -11.99 87.11
CA ILE A 62 9.82 -13.35 87.67
C ILE A 62 10.85 -13.65 88.80
N LEU A 63 11.84 -12.77 89.04
CA LEU A 63 12.87 -12.98 90.06
C LEU A 63 12.60 -12.32 91.42
N SER A 64 11.40 -11.76 91.65
CA SER A 64 11.12 -10.96 92.86
C SER A 64 9.96 -11.47 93.74
N ILE A 65 9.66 -12.77 93.72
CA ILE A 65 8.76 -13.34 94.74
C ILE A 65 9.59 -13.77 95.96
N SER A 66 9.75 -12.83 96.89
CA SER A 66 10.30 -13.10 98.21
C SER A 66 9.28 -13.89 99.05
N PHE A 67 9.46 -15.20 99.12
CA PHE A 67 8.82 -16.06 100.13
C PHE A 67 9.50 -15.80 101.49
N THR A 68 9.26 -14.63 102.09
CA THR A 68 9.84 -14.28 103.40
C THR A 68 8.82 -13.96 104.48
N ASP A 69 7.54 -13.78 104.16
CA ASP A 69 6.57 -13.28 105.14
C ASP A 69 5.38 -14.24 105.36
N MET A 70 5.67 -15.50 105.68
CA MET A 70 4.72 -16.37 106.38
C MET A 70 5.28 -16.82 107.72
N GLU A 71 4.81 -16.12 108.77
CA GLU A 71 4.64 -16.60 110.15
C GLU A 71 5.83 -17.34 110.79
N GLN A 72 6.92 -16.61 111.05
CA GLN A 72 7.97 -17.09 111.97
C GLN A 72 7.44 -17.34 113.40
N GLU A 73 6.29 -16.77 113.78
CA GLU A 73 5.72 -16.90 115.13
C GLU A 73 4.96 -18.21 115.40
N GLN A 74 4.66 -19.04 114.39
CA GLN A 74 3.99 -20.35 114.58
C GLN A 74 4.93 -21.55 114.39
N CYS A 75 6.20 -21.33 114.05
CA CYS A 75 7.14 -22.39 113.71
C CYS A 75 7.78 -23.11 114.92
N HIS A 76 7.16 -23.04 116.11
CA HIS A 76 7.71 -23.63 117.33
C HIS A 76 6.84 -24.78 117.84
N LEU A 77 7.44 -25.96 117.96
CA LEU A 77 6.79 -27.07 118.65
C LEU A 77 7.02 -26.99 120.16
N PRO A 78 6.04 -27.39 121.00
CA PRO A 78 6.27 -27.60 122.42
C PRO A 78 7.43 -28.58 122.63
N ARG A 79 8.40 -28.22 123.48
CA ARG A 79 9.71 -28.90 123.62
C ARG A 79 9.64 -30.43 123.77
N MET A 80 8.65 -30.95 124.49
CA MET A 80 8.45 -32.39 124.65
C MET A 80 8.01 -33.09 123.35
N ILE A 81 7.18 -32.41 122.56
CA ILE A 81 6.73 -32.89 121.24
C ILE A 81 7.86 -32.74 120.23
N ALA A 82 8.62 -31.64 120.27
CA ALA A 82 9.81 -31.45 119.44
C ALA A 82 10.87 -32.53 119.67
N LEU A 83 11.14 -32.91 120.92
CA LEU A 83 12.07 -34.00 121.26
C LEU A 83 11.55 -35.38 120.82
N ALA A 84 10.26 -35.66 121.00
CA ALA A 84 9.67 -36.92 120.54
C ALA A 84 9.69 -37.01 119.01
N MET A 85 9.35 -35.93 118.30
CA MET A 85 9.44 -35.87 116.84
C MET A 85 10.89 -35.94 116.35
N ALA A 86 11.82 -35.25 117.02
CA ALA A 86 13.23 -35.34 116.69
C ALA A 86 13.73 -36.78 116.83
N SER A 87 13.35 -37.53 117.87
CA SER A 87 13.73 -38.95 118.01
C SER A 87 13.18 -39.83 116.89
N ILE A 88 11.90 -39.69 116.55
CA ILE A 88 11.27 -40.47 115.46
C ILE A 88 11.92 -40.15 114.11
N ILE A 89 12.28 -38.88 113.91
CA ILE A 89 12.86 -38.42 112.66
C ILE A 89 14.36 -38.73 112.62
N ASP A 90 15.04 -38.77 113.76
CA ASP A 90 16.43 -39.21 113.89
C ASP A 90 16.54 -40.70 113.51
N ASP A 91 15.63 -41.53 114.04
CA ASP A 91 15.47 -42.95 113.65
C ASP A 91 15.17 -43.09 112.13
N ALA A 92 14.39 -42.17 111.56
CA ALA A 92 14.11 -42.14 110.12
C ALA A 92 15.34 -41.71 109.31
N THR A 93 16.15 -40.75 109.78
CA THR A 93 17.44 -40.40 109.14
C THR A 93 18.45 -41.53 109.25
N GLU A 94 18.50 -42.24 110.37
CA GLU A 94 19.32 -43.43 110.51
C GLU A 94 18.87 -44.52 109.55
N SER A 95 17.56 -44.71 109.40
CA SER A 95 16.98 -45.64 108.42
C SER A 95 17.32 -45.25 106.97
N CYS A 96 17.27 -43.96 106.62
CA CYS A 96 17.71 -43.46 105.31
C CYS A 96 19.22 -43.63 105.10
N CYS A 97 20.03 -43.45 106.15
CA CYS A 97 21.47 -43.68 106.14
C CYS A 97 21.81 -45.17 105.93
N ILE A 98 21.06 -46.07 106.57
CA ILE A 98 21.16 -47.52 106.39
C ILE A 98 20.75 -47.88 104.96
N MET A 99 19.65 -47.32 104.42
CA MET A 99 19.25 -47.52 103.03
C MET A 99 20.33 -47.05 102.05
N SER A 100 20.92 -45.87 102.26
CA SER A 100 22.01 -45.36 101.41
C SER A 100 23.21 -46.31 101.38
N LYS A 101 23.59 -46.88 102.54
CA LYS A 101 24.76 -47.77 102.69
C LYS A 101 24.52 -49.21 102.25
N THR A 102 23.29 -49.71 102.31
CA THR A 102 22.96 -51.13 102.02
C THR A 102 22.82 -51.44 100.53
N PHE A 103 22.54 -50.44 99.68
CA PHE A 103 22.39 -50.65 98.23
C PHE A 103 23.67 -50.48 97.40
N GLY A 104 24.86 -50.33 98.03
CA GLY A 104 26.15 -50.33 97.32
C GLY A 104 26.34 -49.18 96.33
N LEU A 105 25.81 -48.00 96.67
CA LEU A 105 25.75 -46.82 95.81
C LEU A 105 27.00 -45.91 96.01
N PRO A 106 27.52 -45.26 94.96
CA PRO A 106 28.68 -44.38 95.06
C PRO A 106 28.37 -43.09 95.84
N ASP A 107 29.29 -42.67 96.70
CA ASP A 107 29.18 -41.54 97.62
C ASP A 107 29.00 -40.21 96.84
N LEU A 108 27.75 -39.72 96.74
CA LEU A 108 27.46 -38.43 96.12
C LEU A 108 27.41 -37.33 97.21
N GLN A 109 28.38 -36.43 97.20
CA GLN A 109 28.26 -35.17 97.93
C GLN A 109 27.33 -34.23 97.16
N LEU A 110 26.11 -34.07 97.65
CA LEU A 110 25.15 -33.09 97.16
C LEU A 110 25.41 -31.75 97.85
N ASP A 111 25.86 -30.76 97.07
CA ASP A 111 25.93 -29.37 97.50
C ASP A 111 24.51 -28.77 97.54
N MET A 112 24.18 -28.10 98.64
CA MET A 112 22.84 -27.54 98.90
C MET A 112 22.75 -26.06 98.50
N THR A 113 23.76 -25.51 97.82
CA THR A 113 23.63 -24.21 97.17
C THR A 113 22.56 -24.30 96.07
N GLN A 114 21.46 -23.56 96.22
CA GLN A 114 20.46 -23.40 95.17
C GLN A 114 21.17 -22.95 93.89
N LYS A 115 21.22 -23.84 92.91
CA LYS A 115 21.68 -23.51 91.57
C LYS A 115 20.60 -22.68 90.90
N SER A 116 21.01 -21.60 90.24
CA SER A 116 20.09 -20.75 89.48
C SER A 116 19.30 -21.58 88.46
N LEU A 117 18.07 -21.15 88.13
CA LEU A 117 17.26 -21.78 87.08
C LEU A 117 18.04 -21.90 85.75
N ALA A 118 18.99 -20.99 85.50
CA ALA A 118 19.92 -21.02 84.39
C ALA A 118 20.91 -22.21 84.47
N GLU A 119 21.50 -22.44 85.64
CA GLU A 119 22.45 -23.54 85.88
C GLU A 119 21.75 -24.91 85.86
N ARG A 120 20.50 -24.99 86.35
CA ARG A 120 19.69 -26.23 86.28
C ARG A 120 19.30 -26.57 84.84
N ASN A 121 18.97 -25.55 84.03
CA ASN A 121 18.73 -25.72 82.60
C ASN A 121 19.99 -26.09 81.80
N GLU A 122 21.15 -25.57 82.18
CA GLU A 122 22.44 -25.95 81.59
C GLU A 122 22.87 -27.38 82.00
N GLN A 123 22.56 -27.78 83.24
CA GLN A 123 22.71 -29.17 83.70
C GLN A 123 21.74 -30.13 82.99
N LEU A 124 20.51 -29.72 82.69
CA LEU A 124 19.58 -30.51 81.88
C LEU A 124 20.05 -30.62 80.42
N ARG A 125 20.63 -29.56 79.84
CA ARG A 125 21.26 -29.58 78.50
C ARG A 125 22.49 -30.49 78.44
N SER A 126 23.25 -30.60 79.52
CA SER A 126 24.38 -31.54 79.64
C SER A 126 23.93 -32.96 80.02
N HIS A 127 22.78 -33.14 80.69
CA HIS A 127 22.15 -34.45 80.94
C HIS A 127 21.29 -34.98 79.78
N SER A 128 20.94 -34.16 78.78
CA SER A 128 20.30 -34.64 77.55
C SER A 128 21.18 -35.59 76.72
N THR A 129 22.44 -35.80 77.09
CA THR A 129 23.27 -36.93 76.63
C THR A 129 23.06 -38.19 77.49
N LEU A 130 21.82 -38.48 77.89
CA LEU A 130 21.43 -39.81 78.41
C LEU A 130 21.56 -40.91 77.33
N PHE A 131 21.79 -40.50 76.07
CA PHE A 131 22.30 -41.33 75.01
C PHE A 131 23.74 -40.92 74.69
N ASN A 132 24.68 -41.83 74.93
CA ASN A 132 26.01 -41.75 74.35
C ASN A 132 25.90 -42.51 73.02
N PRO A 133 25.88 -41.86 71.84
CA PRO A 133 25.61 -42.55 70.56
C PRO A 133 26.69 -43.57 70.16
N GLU A 134 27.77 -43.69 70.94
CA GLU A 134 28.90 -44.61 70.70
C GLU A 134 28.90 -45.87 71.57
N SER A 135 28.16 -45.92 72.69
CA SER A 135 28.03 -47.14 73.51
C SER A 135 26.66 -47.76 73.26
N LEU A 136 26.62 -48.87 72.53
CA LEU A 136 25.43 -49.69 72.26
C LEU A 136 24.89 -50.38 73.54
N GLU A 137 24.67 -49.62 74.61
CA GLU A 137 24.08 -50.14 75.84
C GLU A 137 22.56 -50.21 75.73
N ASP A 138 22.02 -51.32 76.23
CA ASP A 138 20.60 -51.67 76.21
C ASP A 138 19.79 -50.57 76.92
N TYR A 139 18.83 -49.93 76.25
CA TYR A 139 18.01 -48.82 76.78
C TYR A 139 17.41 -49.15 78.16
N SER A 140 17.05 -50.42 78.38
CA SER A 140 16.55 -50.94 79.66
C SER A 140 17.57 -50.86 80.80
N LYS A 141 18.87 -51.04 80.52
CA LYS A 141 19.96 -50.98 81.51
C LYS A 141 20.31 -49.54 81.86
N THR A 142 20.39 -48.65 80.89
CA THR A 142 20.68 -47.22 81.11
C THR A 142 19.56 -46.55 81.90
N GLN A 143 18.30 -46.88 81.61
CA GLN A 143 17.14 -46.40 82.37
C GLN A 143 17.16 -46.89 83.83
N LYS A 144 17.54 -48.16 84.07
CA LYS A 144 17.71 -48.70 85.44
C LYS A 144 18.82 -47.99 86.20
N ILE A 145 19.97 -47.74 85.57
CA ILE A 145 21.09 -47.02 86.19
C ILE A 145 20.67 -45.57 86.53
N TYR A 146 19.92 -44.90 85.66
CA TYR A 146 19.36 -43.58 85.94
C TYR A 146 18.38 -43.60 87.11
N MET A 147 17.44 -44.55 87.14
CA MET A 147 16.48 -44.71 88.24
C MET A 147 17.20 -44.93 89.58
N ILE A 148 18.25 -45.74 89.58
CA ILE A 148 19.08 -46.02 90.77
C ILE A 148 19.86 -44.77 91.22
N ARG A 149 20.44 -44.02 90.29
CA ARG A 149 21.13 -42.75 90.59
C ARG A 149 20.19 -41.68 91.11
N LYS A 150 19.00 -41.56 90.51
CA LYS A 150 17.95 -40.65 90.97
C LYS A 150 17.49 -41.02 92.37
N LEU A 151 17.17 -42.30 92.59
CA LEU A 151 16.77 -42.80 93.90
C LEU A 151 17.85 -42.57 94.97
N HIS A 152 19.14 -42.73 94.63
CA HIS A 152 20.22 -42.41 95.53
C HIS A 152 20.33 -40.90 95.84
N ALA A 153 20.24 -40.05 94.82
CA ALA A 153 20.23 -38.60 94.99
C ALA A 153 19.04 -38.16 95.87
N ASP A 154 17.87 -38.75 95.66
CA ASP A 154 16.66 -38.49 96.45
C ASP A 154 16.83 -38.95 97.91
N ILE A 155 17.43 -40.12 98.16
CA ILE A 155 17.73 -40.62 99.52
C ILE A 155 18.72 -39.69 100.24
N VAL A 156 19.80 -39.28 99.57
CA VAL A 156 20.80 -38.38 100.16
C VAL A 156 20.20 -36.99 100.42
N PHE A 157 19.36 -36.50 99.51
CA PHE A 157 18.60 -35.26 99.67
C PHE A 157 17.67 -35.33 100.89
N LEU A 158 16.87 -36.39 101.01
CA LEU A 158 15.99 -36.62 102.18
C LEU A 158 16.80 -36.70 103.47
N GLN A 159 17.92 -37.45 103.48
CA GLN A 159 18.80 -37.56 104.63
C GLN A 159 19.33 -36.19 105.07
N ASN A 160 19.75 -35.34 104.13
CA ASN A 160 20.27 -34.01 104.43
C ASN A 160 19.18 -33.04 104.92
N ILE A 161 17.96 -33.10 104.38
CA ILE A 161 16.82 -32.30 104.84
C ILE A 161 16.39 -32.70 106.24
N LEU A 162 16.22 -34.00 106.46
CA LEU A 162 15.80 -34.51 107.75
C LEU A 162 16.88 -34.26 108.81
N ALA A 163 18.16 -34.43 108.49
CA ALA A 163 19.26 -34.11 109.42
C ALA A 163 19.35 -32.61 109.76
N LYS A 164 19.12 -31.72 108.78
CA LYS A 164 19.06 -30.26 109.03
C LYS A 164 17.85 -29.90 109.90
N GLY A 165 16.70 -30.52 109.66
CA GLY A 165 15.50 -30.29 110.46
C GLY A 165 15.58 -30.85 111.88
N VAL A 166 16.12 -32.07 112.06
CA VAL A 166 16.37 -32.69 113.38
C VAL A 166 17.29 -31.80 114.22
N LYS A 167 18.37 -31.26 113.62
CA LYS A 167 19.24 -30.28 114.29
C LYS A 167 18.46 -29.05 114.74
N CYS A 168 17.62 -28.46 113.89
CA CYS A 168 16.86 -27.26 114.24
C CYS A 168 15.73 -27.53 115.26
N LEU A 169 15.15 -28.73 115.27
CA LEU A 169 14.19 -29.20 116.27
C LEU A 169 14.85 -29.45 117.64
N LEU A 170 16.08 -29.98 117.67
CA LEU A 170 16.82 -30.24 118.90
C LEU A 170 17.35 -28.96 119.57
N PHE A 171 17.82 -27.99 118.79
CA PHE A 171 18.40 -26.74 119.31
C PHE A 171 17.35 -25.66 119.59
N ASP A 172 16.43 -25.41 118.65
CA ASP A 172 15.53 -24.24 118.69
C ASP A 172 14.03 -24.61 118.71
N SER A 173 13.71 -25.91 118.77
CA SER A 173 12.33 -26.44 118.63
C SER A 173 11.62 -25.94 117.37
N ASN A 174 12.37 -25.64 116.31
CA ASN A 174 11.90 -24.97 115.11
C ASN A 174 11.92 -25.89 113.89
N TYR A 175 10.80 -25.94 113.16
CA TYR A 175 10.63 -26.73 111.92
C TYR A 175 10.65 -25.88 110.63
N HIS A 176 10.97 -24.60 110.74
CA HIS A 176 11.09 -23.63 109.65
C HIS A 176 11.98 -24.08 108.47
N PRO A 177 13.10 -24.82 108.65
CA PRO A 177 13.87 -25.32 107.51
C PRO A 177 13.03 -26.17 106.55
N TRP A 178 12.12 -27.00 107.06
CA TRP A 178 11.24 -27.82 106.21
C TRP A 178 10.18 -26.97 105.51
N LEU A 179 9.61 -25.96 106.18
CA LEU A 179 8.69 -25.01 105.55
C LEU A 179 9.38 -24.22 104.43
N MET A 180 10.63 -23.79 104.63
CA MET A 180 11.42 -23.13 103.58
C MET A 180 11.68 -24.05 102.38
N TYR A 181 11.97 -25.33 102.60
CA TYR A 181 12.10 -26.29 101.49
C TYR A 181 10.78 -26.54 100.78
N ILE A 182 9.66 -26.63 101.50
CA ILE A 182 8.33 -26.78 100.91
C ILE A 182 7.97 -25.53 100.09
N GLY A 183 8.15 -24.32 100.64
CA GLY A 183 7.90 -23.07 99.93
C GLY A 183 8.78 -22.89 98.69
N ASN A 184 10.05 -23.29 98.76
CA ASN A 184 10.94 -23.30 97.59
C ASN A 184 10.50 -24.33 96.53
N TYR A 185 10.01 -25.50 96.94
CA TYR A 185 9.48 -26.51 96.02
C TYR A 185 8.18 -26.04 95.37
N ASP A 186 7.29 -25.39 96.13
CA ASP A 186 6.06 -24.81 95.61
C ASP A 186 6.35 -23.69 94.61
N LEU A 187 7.35 -22.85 94.88
CA LEU A 187 7.83 -21.82 93.95
C LEU A 187 8.42 -22.43 92.66
N GLU A 188 9.22 -23.50 92.80
CA GLU A 188 9.77 -24.22 91.65
C GLU A 188 8.66 -24.86 90.80
N LEU A 189 7.65 -25.45 91.44
CA LEU A 189 6.49 -26.03 90.76
C LEU A 189 5.68 -24.95 90.01
N GLU A 190 5.55 -23.75 90.59
CA GLU A 190 4.89 -22.63 89.92
C GLU A 190 5.69 -22.15 88.69
N GLN A 191 7.03 -22.07 88.81
CA GLN A 191 7.91 -21.72 87.69
C GLN A 191 7.87 -22.77 86.57
N ASP A 192 7.90 -24.05 86.91
CA ASP A 192 7.77 -25.15 85.95
C ASP A 192 6.40 -25.15 85.27
N SER A 193 5.32 -24.86 86.01
CA SER A 193 3.98 -24.70 85.44
C SER A 193 3.93 -23.56 84.42
N LYS A 194 4.50 -22.39 84.73
CA LYS A 194 4.58 -21.25 83.79
C LYS A 194 5.40 -21.60 82.55
N LEU A 195 6.53 -22.30 82.72
CA LEU A 195 7.35 -22.75 81.60
C LEU A 195 6.60 -23.73 80.68
N LEU A 196 5.87 -24.69 81.26
CA LEU A 196 5.04 -25.62 80.49
C LEU A 196 3.97 -24.89 79.67
N GLU A 197 3.31 -23.89 80.26
CA GLU A 197 2.33 -23.07 79.55
C GLU A 197 2.96 -22.30 78.37
N MET A 198 4.15 -21.70 78.58
CA MET A 198 4.89 -21.04 77.51
C MET A 198 5.31 -22.00 76.38
N VAL A 199 5.78 -23.19 76.73
CA VAL A 199 6.16 -24.22 75.75
C VAL A 199 4.93 -24.68 74.97
N GLU A 200 3.81 -24.90 75.63
CA GLU A 200 2.55 -25.25 74.97
C GLU A 200 2.12 -24.16 73.98
N LYS A 201 2.10 -22.89 74.41
CA LYS A 201 1.82 -21.73 73.54
C LYS A 201 2.76 -21.69 72.33
N LYS A 202 4.08 -21.83 72.53
CA LYS A 202 5.07 -21.86 71.44
C LYS A 202 4.87 -23.04 70.50
N THR A 203 4.52 -24.21 71.01
CA THR A 203 4.25 -25.39 70.16
C THR A 203 2.97 -25.23 69.35
N GLN A 204 1.98 -24.51 69.89
CA GLN A 204 0.74 -24.19 69.19
C GLN A 204 1.00 -23.18 68.06
N THR A 205 1.73 -22.08 68.34
CA THR A 205 2.09 -21.11 67.29
C THR A 205 2.95 -21.74 66.20
N LEU A 206 3.87 -22.64 66.54
CA LEU A 206 4.64 -23.41 65.56
C LEU A 206 3.77 -24.33 64.69
N ARG A 207 2.74 -24.96 65.26
CA ARG A 207 1.78 -25.75 64.47
C ARG A 207 1.01 -24.86 63.50
N GLU A 208 0.47 -23.74 63.99
CA GLU A 208 -0.26 -22.78 63.16
C GLU A 208 0.61 -22.22 62.02
N LEU A 209 1.87 -21.87 62.29
CA LEU A 209 2.81 -21.41 61.27
C LEU A 209 3.14 -22.49 60.24
N LYS A 210 3.27 -23.76 60.66
CA LYS A 210 3.48 -24.89 59.74
C LYS A 210 2.27 -25.12 58.85
N ASP A 211 1.06 -25.04 59.40
CA ASP A 211 -0.18 -25.19 58.65
C ASP A 211 -0.36 -24.04 57.65
N GLN A 212 -0.05 -22.80 58.07
CA GLN A 212 -0.02 -21.65 57.17
C GLN A 212 0.97 -21.86 56.03
N LEU A 213 2.21 -22.27 56.33
CA LEU A 213 3.23 -22.55 55.32
C LEU A 213 2.79 -23.65 54.34
N HIS A 214 2.14 -24.70 54.84
CA HIS A 214 1.61 -25.77 54.00
C HIS A 214 0.49 -25.28 53.09
N SER A 215 -0.45 -24.50 53.63
CA SER A 215 -1.55 -23.90 52.86
C SER A 215 -1.05 -22.93 51.79
N ASP A 216 -0.05 -22.10 52.13
CA ASP A 216 0.60 -21.18 51.19
C ASP A 216 1.32 -21.95 50.08
N LYS A 217 2.00 -23.05 50.41
CA LYS A 217 2.66 -23.91 49.42
C LYS A 217 1.65 -24.51 48.42
N ILE A 218 0.52 -25.02 48.91
CA ILE A 218 -0.54 -25.55 48.03
C ILE A 218 -1.10 -24.43 47.14
N ARG A 219 -1.35 -23.24 47.71
CA ARG A 219 -1.84 -22.09 46.94
C ARG A 219 -0.85 -21.70 45.84
N PHE A 220 0.43 -21.57 46.16
CA PHE A 220 1.44 -21.22 45.16
C PHE A 220 1.61 -22.30 44.08
N GLN A 221 1.45 -23.58 44.42
CA GLN A 221 1.42 -24.65 43.43
C GLN A 221 0.21 -24.53 42.50
N SER A 222 -0.99 -24.30 43.04
CA SER A 222 -2.20 -24.07 42.25
C SER A 222 -2.07 -22.86 41.33
N ASP A 223 -1.57 -21.73 41.84
CA ASP A 223 -1.34 -20.51 41.06
C ASP A 223 -0.31 -20.77 39.94
N SER A 224 0.73 -21.55 40.22
CA SER A 224 1.75 -21.95 39.23
C SER A 224 1.15 -22.82 38.12
N ASP A 225 0.27 -23.76 38.46
CA ASP A 225 -0.41 -24.62 37.50
C ASP A 225 -1.41 -23.82 36.64
N GLU A 226 -2.16 -22.90 37.24
CA GLU A 226 -3.06 -21.99 36.52
C GLU A 226 -2.31 -21.09 35.54
N LEU A 227 -1.19 -20.51 35.96
CA LEU A 227 -0.33 -19.71 35.09
C LEU A 227 0.26 -20.55 33.96
N SER A 228 0.67 -21.79 34.24
CA SER A 228 1.19 -22.71 33.22
C SER A 228 0.12 -23.04 32.17
N LEU A 229 -1.12 -23.28 32.58
CA LEU A 229 -2.26 -23.48 31.68
C LEU A 229 -2.57 -22.22 30.85
N ALA A 230 -2.52 -21.03 31.48
CA ALA A 230 -2.74 -19.77 30.78
C ALA A 230 -1.65 -19.50 29.72
N ILE A 231 -0.38 -19.81 30.03
CA ILE A 231 0.74 -19.74 29.09
C ILE A 231 0.53 -20.71 27.92
N GLY A 232 0.10 -21.95 28.20
CA GLY A 232 -0.23 -22.93 27.16
C GLY A 232 -1.30 -22.42 26.20
N ARG A 233 -2.44 -21.94 26.72
CA ARG A 233 -3.52 -21.38 25.88
C ARG A 233 -3.05 -20.20 25.04
N ALA A 234 -2.31 -19.27 25.64
CA ALA A 234 -1.79 -18.10 24.91
C ALA A 234 -0.79 -18.50 23.82
N ARG A 235 -0.05 -19.60 24.02
CA ARG A 235 0.85 -20.16 23.01
C ARG A 235 0.06 -20.79 21.87
N ASP A 236 -0.95 -21.61 22.16
CA ASP A 236 -1.81 -22.23 21.15
C ASP A 236 -2.51 -21.16 20.30
N ASP A 237 -3.07 -20.12 20.95
CA ASP A 237 -3.68 -18.97 20.28
C ASP A 237 -2.69 -18.24 19.33
N LEU A 238 -1.42 -18.15 19.72
CA LEU A 238 -0.37 -17.54 18.91
C LEU A 238 0.00 -18.42 17.72
N GLU A 239 0.16 -19.73 17.93
CA GLU A 239 0.44 -20.69 16.88
C GLU A 239 -0.71 -20.73 15.84
N ASP A 240 -1.96 -20.74 16.30
CA ASP A 240 -3.15 -20.63 15.45
C ASP A 240 -3.18 -19.32 14.65
N PHE A 241 -2.84 -18.19 15.30
CA PHE A 241 -2.77 -16.90 14.63
C PHE A 241 -1.69 -16.89 13.53
N ILE A 242 -0.51 -17.46 13.81
CA ILE A 242 0.59 -17.56 12.84
C ILE A 242 0.17 -18.40 11.63
N ILE A 243 -0.37 -19.60 11.87
CA ILE A 243 -0.83 -20.51 10.81
C ILE A 243 -1.92 -19.82 9.97
N HIS A 244 -2.90 -19.21 10.62
CA HIS A 244 -3.96 -18.51 9.93
C HIS A 244 -3.47 -17.30 9.13
N SER A 245 -2.48 -16.56 9.63
CA SER A 245 -1.83 -15.47 8.92
C SER A 245 -1.08 -15.97 7.68
N GLU A 246 -0.35 -17.07 7.79
CA GLU A 246 0.39 -17.66 6.67
C GLU A 246 -0.56 -18.18 5.58
N ILE A 247 -1.62 -18.90 5.96
CA ILE A 247 -2.66 -19.35 5.03
C ILE A 247 -3.30 -18.16 4.31
N LYS A 248 -3.62 -17.09 5.03
CA LYS A 248 -4.16 -15.86 4.43
C LYS A 248 -3.18 -15.23 3.46
N GLN A 249 -1.90 -15.17 3.80
CA GLN A 249 -0.88 -14.62 2.92
C GLN A 249 -0.76 -15.43 1.62
N VAL A 250 -0.67 -16.76 1.71
CA VAL A 250 -0.61 -17.64 0.52
C VAL A 250 -1.88 -17.50 -0.33
N TYR A 251 -3.05 -17.42 0.30
CA TYR A 251 -4.31 -17.20 -0.40
C TYR A 251 -4.32 -15.86 -1.14
N LEU A 252 -3.93 -14.77 -0.48
CA LEU A 252 -3.86 -13.43 -1.08
C LEU A 252 -2.87 -13.39 -2.24
N ASP A 253 -1.69 -13.99 -2.08
CA ASP A 253 -0.68 -14.08 -3.14
C ASP A 253 -1.22 -14.83 -4.37
N ASN A 254 -1.88 -15.97 -4.15
CA ASN A 254 -2.45 -16.79 -5.23
C ASN A 254 -3.63 -16.09 -5.91
N TRP A 255 -4.48 -15.41 -5.14
CA TRP A 255 -5.57 -14.59 -5.65
C TRP A 255 -5.02 -13.43 -6.50
N GLU A 256 -4.00 -12.73 -6.00
CA GLU A 256 -3.39 -11.61 -6.70
C GLU A 256 -2.68 -12.07 -7.99
N LYS A 257 -1.93 -13.18 -7.94
CA LYS A 257 -1.33 -13.81 -9.13
C LYS A 257 -2.38 -14.16 -10.18
N SER A 258 -3.49 -14.79 -9.77
CA SER A 258 -4.59 -15.17 -10.66
C SER A 258 -5.25 -13.94 -11.28
N ARG A 259 -5.52 -12.91 -10.47
CA ARG A 259 -6.09 -11.64 -10.91
C ARG A 259 -5.15 -10.92 -11.89
N ARG A 260 -3.85 -10.87 -11.62
CA ARG A 260 -2.85 -10.31 -12.55
C ARG A 260 -2.83 -11.06 -13.86
N GLN A 261 -2.81 -12.40 -13.82
CA GLN A 261 -2.79 -13.23 -15.03
C GLN A 261 -4.06 -13.05 -15.87
N GLN A 262 -5.23 -13.01 -15.24
CA GLN A 262 -6.50 -12.76 -15.93
C GLN A 262 -6.51 -11.37 -16.58
N ASN A 263 -6.11 -10.33 -15.83
CA ASN A 263 -6.01 -8.98 -16.35
C ASN A 263 -5.04 -8.87 -17.52
N TYR A 264 -3.88 -9.53 -17.42
CA TYR A 264 -2.90 -9.60 -18.50
C TYR A 264 -3.54 -10.21 -19.75
N ARG A 265 -4.16 -11.39 -19.65
CA ARG A 265 -4.83 -12.06 -20.79
C ARG A 265 -5.90 -11.18 -21.44
N VAL A 266 -6.73 -10.49 -20.64
CA VAL A 266 -7.79 -9.61 -21.16
C VAL A 266 -7.20 -8.38 -21.86
N LYS A 267 -6.14 -7.78 -21.29
CA LYS A 267 -5.45 -6.63 -21.89
C LYS A 267 -4.77 -7.03 -23.19
N THR A 268 -3.94 -8.07 -23.17
CA THR A 268 -3.24 -8.57 -24.36
C THR A 268 -4.23 -8.97 -25.44
N GLY A 269 -5.31 -9.69 -25.12
CA GLY A 269 -6.33 -10.05 -26.12
C GLY A 269 -7.03 -8.83 -26.75
N ARG A 270 -7.22 -7.74 -25.99
CA ARG A 270 -7.74 -6.47 -26.53
C ARG A 270 -6.70 -5.75 -27.40
N GLU A 271 -5.45 -5.72 -26.96
CA GLU A 271 -4.33 -5.15 -27.72
C GLU A 271 -4.16 -5.88 -29.06
N ASP A 272 -4.18 -7.22 -29.05
CA ASP A 272 -4.10 -8.05 -30.26
C ASP A 272 -5.27 -7.76 -31.22
N MET A 273 -6.49 -7.62 -30.70
CA MET A 273 -7.66 -7.26 -31.50
C MET A 273 -7.51 -5.87 -32.14
N PHE A 274 -7.03 -4.88 -31.40
CA PHE A 274 -6.75 -3.56 -31.97
C PHE A 274 -5.61 -3.60 -32.99
N GLN A 275 -4.57 -4.40 -32.73
CA GLN A 275 -3.45 -4.57 -33.65
C GLN A 275 -3.88 -5.20 -34.97
N GLN A 276 -4.76 -6.22 -34.91
CA GLN A 276 -5.37 -6.81 -36.11
C GLN A 276 -6.18 -5.77 -36.89
N ARG A 277 -7.03 -4.98 -36.22
CA ARG A 277 -7.81 -3.91 -36.88
C ARG A 277 -6.92 -2.86 -37.55
N ILE A 278 -5.84 -2.45 -36.89
CA ILE A 278 -4.85 -1.52 -37.45
C ILE A 278 -4.19 -2.13 -38.69
N ASN A 279 -3.82 -3.40 -38.64
CA ASN A 279 -3.19 -4.08 -39.77
C ASN A 279 -4.15 -4.23 -40.96
N THR A 280 -5.42 -4.57 -40.72
CA THR A 280 -6.45 -4.61 -41.77
C THR A 280 -6.65 -3.23 -42.39
N ALA A 281 -6.84 -2.19 -41.58
CA ALA A 281 -6.99 -0.82 -42.07
C ALA A 281 -5.77 -0.34 -42.88
N ARG A 282 -4.55 -0.70 -42.45
CA ARG A 282 -3.32 -0.42 -43.19
C ARG A 282 -3.28 -1.15 -44.54
N SER A 283 -3.71 -2.40 -44.58
CA SER A 283 -3.79 -3.19 -45.82
C SER A 283 -4.77 -2.56 -46.80
N ASP A 284 -5.95 -2.18 -46.31
CA ASP A 284 -6.99 -1.57 -47.14
C ASP A 284 -6.58 -0.19 -47.64
N SER A 285 -5.96 0.64 -46.79
CA SER A 285 -5.38 1.92 -47.22
C SER A 285 -4.30 1.74 -48.29
N ARG A 286 -3.46 0.70 -48.22
CA ARG A 286 -2.48 0.40 -49.30
C ARG A 286 -3.16 0.02 -50.61
N LYS A 287 -4.22 -0.78 -50.57
CA LYS A 287 -4.99 -1.16 -51.76
C LYS A 287 -5.66 0.07 -52.37
N GLU A 288 -6.29 0.89 -51.55
CA GLU A 288 -6.91 2.14 -51.97
C GLU A 288 -5.89 3.09 -52.61
N ASN A 289 -4.73 3.31 -51.98
CA ASN A 289 -3.66 4.13 -52.55
C ASN A 289 -3.16 3.59 -53.90
N ARG A 290 -3.07 2.26 -54.04
CA ARG A 290 -2.70 1.63 -55.31
C ARG A 290 -3.75 1.92 -56.39
N VAL A 291 -5.04 1.69 -56.10
CA VAL A 291 -6.14 1.96 -57.05
C VAL A 291 -6.19 3.44 -57.41
N HIS A 292 -6.04 4.35 -56.44
CA HIS A 292 -5.97 5.79 -56.69
C HIS A 292 -4.80 6.15 -57.62
N SER A 293 -3.63 5.53 -57.43
CA SER A 293 -2.49 5.73 -58.32
C SER A 293 -2.76 5.22 -59.73
N GLU A 294 -3.39 4.05 -59.89
CA GLU A 294 -3.75 3.48 -61.20
C GLU A 294 -4.79 4.35 -61.92
N ILE A 295 -5.82 4.83 -61.21
CA ILE A 295 -6.82 5.77 -61.75
C ILE A 295 -6.15 7.09 -62.13
N GLY A 296 -5.25 7.61 -61.29
CA GLY A 296 -4.50 8.83 -61.57
C GLY A 296 -3.67 8.71 -62.85
N SER A 297 -2.95 7.59 -63.03
CA SER A 297 -2.20 7.32 -64.26
C SER A 297 -3.11 7.22 -65.49
N TYR A 298 -4.23 6.47 -65.39
CA TYR A 298 -5.20 6.35 -66.48
C TYR A 298 -5.78 7.72 -66.89
N MET A 299 -6.18 8.54 -65.93
CA MET A 299 -6.71 9.88 -66.21
C MET A 299 -5.64 10.78 -66.83
N ALA A 300 -4.39 10.68 -66.40
CA ALA A 300 -3.28 11.43 -66.98
C ALA A 300 -3.01 11.02 -68.44
N GLU A 301 -3.01 9.72 -68.73
CA GLU A 301 -2.91 9.19 -70.10
C GLU A 301 -4.08 9.66 -70.96
N PHE A 302 -5.32 9.55 -70.46
CA PHE A 302 -6.51 10.02 -71.16
C PHE A 302 -6.44 11.52 -71.47
N PHE A 303 -6.04 12.35 -70.51
CA PHE A 303 -5.86 13.78 -70.75
C PHE A 303 -4.78 14.04 -71.81
N GLN A 304 -3.66 13.32 -71.75
CA GLN A 304 -2.61 13.45 -72.76
C GLN A 304 -3.10 13.07 -74.16
N ASP A 305 -3.87 11.99 -74.30
CA ASP A 305 -4.45 11.57 -75.58
C ASP A 305 -5.45 12.60 -76.12
N THR A 306 -6.26 13.19 -75.24
CA THR A 306 -7.18 14.26 -75.65
C THR A 306 -6.43 15.52 -76.06
N GLU A 307 -5.37 15.90 -75.35
CA GLU A 307 -4.53 17.04 -75.72
C GLU A 307 -3.82 16.80 -77.05
N ASN A 308 -3.26 15.61 -77.25
CA ASN A 308 -2.66 15.22 -78.52
C ASN A 308 -3.66 15.30 -79.68
N SER A 309 -4.90 14.81 -79.46
CA SER A 309 -5.97 14.92 -80.45
C SER A 309 -6.32 16.38 -80.77
N ILE A 310 -6.40 17.25 -79.74
CA ILE A 310 -6.62 18.69 -79.94
C ILE A 310 -5.49 19.29 -80.78
N GLN A 311 -4.23 18.97 -80.46
CA GLN A 311 -3.07 19.45 -81.23
C GLN A 311 -3.09 18.95 -82.68
N GLU A 312 -3.47 17.69 -82.93
CA GLU A 312 -3.63 17.16 -84.28
C GLU A 312 -4.71 17.91 -85.08
N TRP A 313 -5.86 18.17 -84.45
CA TRP A 313 -6.92 18.97 -85.07
C TRP A 313 -6.47 20.40 -85.34
N MET A 314 -5.81 21.05 -84.38
CA MET A 314 -5.24 22.40 -84.57
C MET A 314 -4.28 22.44 -85.76
N ASN A 315 -3.32 21.51 -85.83
CA ASN A 315 -2.40 21.42 -86.97
C ASN A 315 -3.10 21.17 -88.31
N THR A 316 -4.20 20.42 -88.31
CA THR A 316 -4.99 20.18 -89.52
C THR A 316 -5.72 21.45 -89.97
N TYR A 317 -6.31 22.17 -89.01
CA TYR A 317 -6.95 23.46 -89.29
C TYR A 317 -5.94 24.50 -89.79
N ASP A 318 -4.75 24.58 -89.17
CA ASP A 318 -3.71 25.50 -89.62
C ASP A 318 -3.29 25.20 -91.07
N LYS A 319 -3.08 23.92 -91.42
CA LYS A 319 -2.78 23.51 -92.81
C LYS A 319 -3.91 23.82 -93.79
N ASP A 320 -5.16 23.60 -93.38
CA ASP A 320 -6.32 23.92 -94.22
C ASP A 320 -6.45 25.43 -94.42
N ILE A 321 -6.17 26.24 -93.39
CA ILE A 321 -6.10 27.70 -93.48
C ILE A 321 -4.99 28.11 -94.45
N GLU A 322 -3.76 27.60 -94.29
CA GLU A 322 -2.64 27.87 -95.20
C GLU A 322 -2.99 27.54 -96.65
N LYS A 323 -3.63 26.39 -96.89
CA LYS A 323 -4.07 25.99 -98.22
C LYS A 323 -5.15 26.91 -98.78
N LYS A 324 -6.11 27.34 -97.96
CA LYS A 324 -7.14 28.30 -98.38
C LYS A 324 -6.54 29.67 -98.67
N GLU A 325 -5.58 30.12 -97.89
CA GLU A 325 -4.82 31.35 -98.15
C GLU A 325 -4.04 31.24 -99.47
N GLU A 326 -3.39 30.11 -99.74
CA GLU A 326 -2.71 29.85 -101.01
C GLU A 326 -3.69 29.88 -102.21
N ASP A 327 -4.87 29.25 -102.07
CA ASP A 327 -5.92 29.28 -103.09
C ASP A 327 -6.45 30.71 -103.32
N ILE A 328 -6.65 31.49 -102.25
CA ILE A 328 -7.06 32.90 -102.34
C ILE A 328 -5.99 33.72 -103.07
N LEU A 329 -4.71 33.52 -102.78
CA LEU A 329 -3.61 34.19 -103.47
C LEU A 329 -3.58 33.83 -104.96
N LYS A 330 -3.71 32.54 -105.31
CA LYS A 330 -3.78 32.08 -106.70
C LYS A 330 -4.96 32.70 -107.45
N MET A 331 -6.15 32.73 -106.83
CA MET A 331 -7.32 33.39 -107.41
C MET A 331 -7.08 34.90 -107.57
N GLY A 332 -6.45 35.55 -106.59
CA GLY A 332 -6.04 36.96 -106.66
C GLY A 332 -5.12 37.24 -107.85
N PHE A 333 -4.06 36.45 -108.03
CA PHE A 333 -3.17 36.56 -109.19
C PHE A 333 -3.89 36.32 -110.52
N ASN A 334 -4.81 35.35 -110.57
CA ASN A 334 -5.59 35.10 -111.79
C ASN A 334 -6.52 36.26 -112.13
N ILE A 335 -7.19 36.85 -111.13
CA ILE A 335 -8.00 38.06 -111.29
C ILE A 335 -7.14 39.22 -111.80
N GLU A 336 -5.96 39.43 -111.21
CA GLU A 336 -5.04 40.49 -111.63
C GLU A 336 -4.54 40.28 -113.06
N SER A 337 -4.17 39.06 -113.44
CA SER A 337 -3.79 38.70 -114.81
C SER A 337 -4.93 38.95 -115.79
N LEU A 338 -6.14 38.48 -115.49
CA LEU A 338 -7.33 38.72 -116.33
C LEU A 338 -7.64 40.21 -116.46
N ASN A 339 -7.46 40.99 -115.39
CA ASN A 339 -7.68 42.42 -115.41
C ASN A 339 -6.63 43.13 -116.28
N ASN A 340 -5.37 42.69 -116.23
CA ASN A 340 -4.32 43.18 -117.13
C ASN A 340 -4.62 42.84 -118.60
N ASP A 341 -5.06 41.62 -118.88
CA ASP A 341 -5.48 41.21 -120.22
C ASP A 341 -6.65 42.05 -120.73
N LEU A 342 -7.69 42.24 -119.90
CA LEU A 342 -8.84 43.09 -120.20
C LEU A 342 -8.42 44.55 -120.45
N ASN A 343 -7.52 45.10 -119.62
CA ASN A 343 -6.99 46.45 -119.81
C ASN A 343 -6.23 46.57 -121.15
N SER A 344 -5.37 45.60 -121.47
CA SER A 344 -4.65 45.58 -122.75
C SER A 344 -5.60 45.47 -123.95
N LEU A 345 -6.65 44.66 -123.84
CA LEU A 345 -7.66 44.49 -124.89
C LEU A 345 -8.52 45.74 -125.04
N ARG A 346 -8.84 46.40 -123.93
CA ARG A 346 -9.53 47.70 -123.91
C ARG A 346 -8.69 48.78 -124.57
N GLU A 347 -7.39 48.87 -124.25
CA GLU A 347 -6.47 49.79 -124.94
C GLU A 347 -6.38 49.52 -126.44
N GLN A 348 -6.31 48.24 -126.85
CA GLN A 348 -6.32 47.86 -128.27
C GLN A 348 -7.65 48.22 -128.95
N TYR A 349 -8.78 47.99 -128.27
CA TYR A 349 -10.11 48.37 -128.75
C TYR A 349 -10.20 49.88 -128.94
N ASP A 350 -9.77 50.66 -127.94
CA ASP A 350 -9.79 52.13 -127.99
C ASP A 350 -8.89 52.65 -129.13
N LYS A 351 -7.69 52.09 -129.32
CA LYS A 351 -6.80 52.41 -130.46
C LYS A 351 -7.47 52.11 -131.80
N ARG A 352 -8.04 50.92 -131.99
CA ARG A 352 -8.73 50.57 -133.25
C ARG A 352 -9.98 51.43 -133.47
N ASN A 353 -10.71 51.76 -132.41
CA ASN A 353 -11.88 52.62 -132.50
C ASN A 353 -11.49 54.04 -132.90
N GLN A 354 -10.37 54.57 -132.37
CA GLN A 354 -9.78 55.83 -132.84
C GLN A 354 -9.38 55.74 -134.32
N GLU A 355 -8.69 54.69 -134.76
CA GLU A 355 -8.33 54.49 -136.18
C GLU A 355 -9.57 54.43 -137.10
N ILE A 356 -10.65 53.77 -136.66
CA ILE A 356 -11.93 53.70 -137.39
C ILE A 356 -12.57 55.08 -137.45
N ASN A 357 -12.62 55.82 -136.33
CA ASN A 357 -13.17 57.18 -136.29
C ASN A 357 -12.37 58.12 -137.21
N ASP A 358 -11.04 58.09 -137.16
CA ASP A 358 -10.15 58.84 -138.04
C ASP A 358 -10.40 58.50 -139.52
N TRP A 359 -10.62 57.22 -139.83
CA TRP A 359 -10.96 56.77 -141.18
C TRP A 359 -12.34 57.24 -141.62
N LEU A 360 -13.35 57.17 -140.74
CA LEU A 360 -14.70 57.66 -140.99
C LEU A 360 -14.70 59.18 -141.21
N GLU A 361 -13.93 59.93 -140.43
CA GLU A 361 -13.76 61.38 -140.58
C GLU A 361 -13.08 61.71 -141.92
N LYS A 362 -11.98 61.02 -142.26
CA LYS A 362 -11.33 61.14 -143.59
C LYS A 362 -12.27 60.78 -144.74
N LYS A 363 -13.15 59.78 -144.56
CA LYS A 363 -14.13 59.36 -145.56
C LYS A 363 -15.24 60.41 -145.69
N ALA A 364 -15.77 60.92 -144.59
CA ALA A 364 -16.76 61.98 -144.57
C ALA A 364 -16.22 63.27 -145.21
N GLU A 365 -14.96 63.63 -144.93
CA GLU A 365 -14.31 64.78 -145.57
C GLU A 365 -14.12 64.57 -147.08
N LYS A 366 -13.71 63.36 -147.51
CA LYS A 366 -13.67 63.01 -148.95
C LYS A 366 -15.04 63.10 -149.61
N GLU A 367 -16.07 62.59 -148.95
CA GLU A 367 -17.45 62.64 -149.45
C GLU A 367 -17.96 64.09 -149.52
N ARG A 368 -17.66 64.93 -148.52
CA ARG A 368 -17.96 66.37 -148.55
C ARG A 368 -17.28 67.08 -149.71
N ILE A 369 -15.99 66.82 -149.95
CA ILE A 369 -15.24 67.38 -151.08
C ILE A 369 -15.82 66.88 -152.42
N GLU A 370 -16.22 65.62 -152.51
CA GLU A 370 -16.89 65.08 -153.70
C GLU A 370 -18.27 65.69 -153.92
N GLU A 371 -19.08 65.86 -152.88
CA GLU A 371 -20.39 66.51 -152.97
C GLU A 371 -20.26 67.98 -153.36
N GLU A 372 -19.30 68.71 -152.80
CA GLU A 372 -18.95 70.06 -153.24
C GLU A 372 -18.54 70.08 -154.71
N LYS A 373 -17.67 69.16 -155.17
CA LYS A 373 -17.33 69.02 -156.59
C LYS A 373 -18.54 68.69 -157.46
N ARG A 374 -19.41 67.78 -157.04
CA ARG A 374 -20.66 67.42 -157.75
C ARG A 374 -21.64 68.60 -157.78
N PHE A 375 -21.71 69.39 -156.71
CA PHE A 375 -22.53 70.60 -156.62
C PHE A 375 -21.98 71.68 -157.54
N LEU A 376 -20.67 71.96 -157.49
CA LEU A 376 -19.99 72.89 -158.40
C LEU A 376 -20.17 72.47 -159.86
N ASN A 377 -20.02 71.19 -160.18
CA ASN A 377 -20.28 70.68 -161.53
C ASN A 377 -21.76 70.83 -161.94
N ARG A 378 -22.72 70.54 -161.04
CA ARG A 378 -24.15 70.76 -161.30
C ARG A 378 -24.48 72.24 -161.51
N MET A 379 -23.89 73.14 -160.73
CA MET A 379 -24.08 74.58 -160.87
C MET A 379 -23.40 75.10 -162.14
N ALA A 380 -22.19 74.66 -162.46
CA ALA A 380 -21.54 74.93 -163.74
C ALA A 380 -22.42 74.44 -164.91
N THR A 381 -23.01 73.26 -164.82
CA THR A 381 -23.94 72.72 -165.83
C THR A 381 -25.22 73.56 -165.93
N LYS A 382 -25.82 73.99 -164.81
CA LYS A 382 -26.99 74.88 -164.80
C LYS A 382 -26.68 76.25 -165.39
N ILE A 383 -25.52 76.83 -165.07
CA ILE A 383 -25.04 78.10 -165.63
C ILE A 383 -24.81 77.93 -167.14
N GLN A 384 -24.16 76.84 -167.57
CA GLN A 384 -23.96 76.54 -168.99
C GLN A 384 -25.29 76.30 -169.72
N ALA A 385 -26.27 75.63 -169.11
CA ALA A 385 -27.59 75.39 -169.67
C ALA A 385 -28.44 76.67 -169.71
N TRP A 386 -28.37 77.52 -168.69
CA TRP A 386 -28.98 78.84 -168.67
C TRP A 386 -28.38 79.71 -169.77
N TRP A 387 -27.05 79.76 -169.90
CA TRP A 387 -26.38 80.53 -170.94
C TRP A 387 -26.72 80.03 -172.36
N ARG A 388 -26.73 78.71 -172.59
CA ARG A 388 -27.20 78.11 -173.85
C ARG A 388 -28.69 78.42 -174.12
N GLY A 389 -29.54 78.37 -173.10
CA GLY A 389 -30.97 78.68 -173.21
C GLY A 389 -31.26 80.17 -173.44
N THR A 390 -30.43 81.07 -172.89
CA THR A 390 -30.52 82.52 -173.12
C THR A 390 -30.04 82.88 -174.53
N MET A 391 -28.98 82.25 -175.02
CA MET A 391 -28.52 82.37 -176.42
C MET A 391 -29.64 82.01 -177.42
N VAL A 392 -30.36 80.91 -177.19
CA VAL A 392 -31.45 80.46 -178.06
C VAL A 392 -32.70 81.36 -177.95
N ARG A 393 -33.13 81.72 -176.73
CA ARG A 393 -34.37 82.48 -176.51
C ARG A 393 -34.29 83.95 -176.91
N ASN A 394 -33.14 84.59 -176.73
CA ASN A 394 -32.94 85.97 -177.17
C ASN A 394 -32.51 86.07 -178.65
N LYS A 395 -32.49 84.95 -179.39
CA LYS A 395 -32.15 84.88 -180.82
C LYS A 395 -30.85 85.63 -181.16
N LEU A 396 -29.86 85.51 -180.27
CA LEU A 396 -28.52 86.05 -180.43
C LEU A 396 -27.62 84.94 -180.97
N GLY A 397 -26.92 85.23 -182.07
CA GLY A 397 -26.21 84.22 -182.83
C GLY A 397 -27.09 83.50 -183.86
N PRO A 398 -26.76 82.26 -184.27
CA PRO A 398 -27.14 81.68 -185.56
C PRO A 398 -28.63 81.32 -185.78
N TYR A 399 -29.57 81.84 -184.98
CA TYR A 399 -30.98 81.41 -184.94
C TYR A 399 -32.03 82.52 -185.25
N ARG A 400 -31.68 83.56 -186.03
CA ARG A 400 -32.62 84.64 -186.45
C ARG A 400 -33.10 84.44 -187.90
N PRO A 401 -34.43 84.37 -188.20
CA PRO A 401 -34.90 84.20 -189.58
C PRO A 401 -35.57 85.44 -190.23
N VAL A 402 -35.33 85.52 -191.56
CA VAL A 402 -36.10 86.11 -192.70
C VAL A 402 -35.65 87.44 -193.32
N SER A 403 -35.24 87.37 -194.61
CA SER A 403 -35.77 88.13 -195.78
C SER A 403 -34.70 88.69 -196.76
N LYS A 404 -35.01 88.56 -198.06
CA LYS A 404 -34.17 88.74 -199.27
C LYS A 404 -33.74 90.20 -199.55
N ARG A 405 -32.54 90.39 -200.12
CA ARG A 405 -32.25 91.36 -201.20
C ARG A 405 -30.92 91.08 -201.94
N ARG A 406 -30.86 91.62 -203.17
CA ARG A 406 -30.09 91.25 -204.37
C ARG A 406 -28.60 91.63 -204.41
N ASP A 407 -27.83 90.74 -205.06
CA ASP A 407 -26.78 90.90 -206.09
C ASP A 407 -25.65 91.97 -206.00
N LYS A 408 -24.38 91.51 -205.94
CA LYS A 408 -23.43 91.36 -207.08
C LYS A 408 -21.98 91.04 -206.63
N LYS A 409 -21.35 90.04 -207.32
CA LYS A 409 -19.92 89.86 -207.76
C LYS A 409 -18.77 90.27 -206.79
N LYS A 410 -17.62 89.58 -206.65
CA LYS A 410 -16.87 88.53 -207.39
C LYS A 410 -15.60 88.18 -206.56
N LYS A 411 -15.07 86.94 -206.66
CA LYS A 411 -13.64 86.48 -206.55
C LYS A 411 -12.80 86.99 -205.35
N LYS A 412 -12.05 86.15 -204.61
CA LYS A 412 -10.91 85.32 -205.07
C LYS A 412 -10.33 84.56 -203.84
N LYS A 413 -9.79 83.37 -204.13
CA LYS A 413 -8.86 82.52 -203.36
C LYS A 413 -9.39 81.79 -202.13
#